data_AF-A0A222P3U1-F1
#
_entry.id   AF-A0A222P3U1-F1
#
_cell.length_a   1.000
_cell.length_b   1.000
_cell.length_c   1.000
_cell.angle_alpha   90.00
_cell.angle_beta   90.00
_cell.angle_gamma   90.00
#
_symmetry.space_group_name_H-M   'P 1'
#
loop_
_entity.id
_entity.type
_entity.pdbx_description
1 polymer ?
#
loop_
_entity_poly.entity_id
_entity_poly.type
_entity_poly.pdbx_seq_one_letter_code
_entity_poly.pdbx_strand_id
1 'polypeptide(L)' 'MNRDIFEGKWEETKGKMKQFWGWLTDDDLRELEGNQEEIYGKLQKHYGYSREEAERAVRDFQRQYWH' A
#
# COMPACT_ATOMS: atom_id res chain seq x y z
N MET A 1 -14.27 1.84 -9.78
CA MET A 1 -14.29 3.07 -8.95
C MET A 1 -13.15 2.92 -7.97
N ASN A 2 -11.97 3.47 -8.32
CA ASN A 2 -10.80 3.39 -7.46
C ASN A 2 -10.98 4.34 -6.29
N ARG A 3 -10.79 3.78 -5.10
CA ARG A 3 -10.84 4.53 -3.86
C ARG A 3 -9.44 5.08 -3.65
N ASP A 4 -9.32 6.39 -3.72
CA ASP A 4 -8.17 7.13 -3.22
C ASP A 4 -8.19 7.11 -1.69
N ILE A 5 -7.98 5.93 -1.09
CA ILE A 5 -8.10 5.73 0.37
C ILE A 5 -7.07 6.59 1.11
N PHE A 6 -5.97 6.93 0.45
CA PHE A 6 -4.83 7.58 1.08
C PHE A 6 -4.58 9.02 0.64
N GLU A 7 -5.33 9.60 -0.30
CA GLU A 7 -5.03 10.92 -0.90
C GLU A 7 -4.79 12.03 0.14
N GLY A 8 -5.66 12.14 1.15
CA GLY A 8 -5.56 13.20 2.16
C GLY A 8 -4.45 13.02 3.21
N LYS A 9 -3.90 11.80 3.36
CA LYS A 9 -2.85 11.48 4.34
C LYS A 9 -1.69 10.70 3.73
N TRP A 10 -1.48 10.84 2.42
CA TRP A 10 -0.54 10.00 1.69
C TRP A 10 0.88 10.14 2.21
N GLU A 11 1.32 11.37 2.47
CA GLU A 11 2.65 11.68 3.01
C GLU A 11 2.93 10.95 4.34
N GLU A 12 1.98 10.93 5.27
CA GLU A 12 2.12 10.20 6.54
C GLU A 12 2.05 8.68 6.31
N THR A 13 1.20 8.26 5.37
CA THR A 13 0.98 6.85 5.03
C THR A 13 2.25 6.22 4.47
N LYS A 14 2.98 6.91 3.59
CA LYS A 14 4.23 6.42 2.98
C LYS A 14 5.24 5.95 4.03
N GLY A 15 5.45 6.72 5.09
CA GLY A 15 6.34 6.33 6.19
C GLY A 15 5.90 5.04 6.88
N LYS A 16 4.60 4.88 7.12
CA LYS A 16 4.02 3.67 7.72
C LYS A 16 4.09 2.47 6.78
N MET A 17 3.85 2.66 5.48
CA MET A 17 3.96 1.60 4.47
C MET A 17 5.40 1.09 4.35
N LYS A 18 6.38 2.00 4.35
CA LYS A 18 7.81 1.68 4.38
C LYS A 18 8.17 0.83 5.60
N GLN A 19 7.62 1.17 6.77
CA GLN A 19 7.83 0.39 7.99
C GLN A 19 7.16 -0.98 7.95
N PHE A 20 5.94 -1.07 7.41
CA PHE A 20 5.16 -2.32 7.41
C PHE A 20 5.70 -3.35 6.42
N TRP A 21 6.04 -2.94 5.20
CA TRP A 21 6.55 -3.84 4.17
C TRP A 21 8.07 -3.92 4.13
N GLY A 22 8.80 -2.90 4.60
CA GLY A 22 10.27 -2.90 4.75
C GLY A 22 11.06 -2.81 3.44
N TRP A 23 10.58 -3.43 2.36
CA TRP A 23 11.22 -3.42 1.04
C TRP A 23 10.82 -2.23 0.17
N LEU A 24 9.69 -1.58 0.48
CA LEU A 24 9.22 -0.43 -0.27
C LEU A 24 10.20 0.74 -0.11
N THR A 25 10.68 1.25 -1.24
CA THR A 25 11.54 2.44 -1.27
C THR A 25 10.69 3.72 -1.31
N ASP A 26 11.34 4.87 -1.06
CA ASP A 26 10.66 6.16 -1.20
C ASP A 26 10.22 6.43 -2.65
N ASP A 27 10.90 5.83 -3.63
CA ASP A 27 10.54 5.95 -5.05
C ASP A 27 9.36 5.03 -5.39
N ASP A 28 9.31 3.79 -4.88
CA ASP A 28 8.11 2.95 -5.01
C ASP A 28 6.89 3.65 -4.42
N LEU A 29 7.05 4.26 -3.25
CA LEU A 29 6.01 5.01 -2.57
C LEU A 29 5.66 6.32 -3.27
N ARG A 30 6.51 6.87 -4.14
CA ARG A 30 6.14 7.98 -5.00
C ARG A 30 5.31 7.51 -6.18
N GLU A 31 5.73 6.43 -6.83
CA GLU A 31 5.00 5.83 -7.96
C GLU A 31 3.59 5.37 -7.60
N LEU A 32 3.40 4.91 -6.35
CA LEU A 32 2.11 4.42 -5.89
C LEU A 32 1.06 5.52 -5.77
N GLU A 33 1.44 6.78 -5.52
CA GLU A 33 0.55 7.95 -5.37
C GLU A 33 -0.75 7.74 -4.53
N GLY A 34 -0.77 6.79 -3.60
CA GLY A 34 -1.96 6.44 -2.82
C GLY A 34 -2.99 5.61 -3.57
N ASN A 35 -2.69 5.20 -4.81
CA ASN A 35 -3.54 4.35 -5.63
C ASN A 35 -3.48 2.90 -5.16
N GLN A 36 -4.61 2.43 -4.64
CA GLN A 36 -4.77 1.09 -4.09
C GLN A 36 -4.48 -0.03 -5.11
N GLU A 37 -4.77 0.16 -6.40
CA GLU A 37 -4.50 -0.86 -7.42
C GLU A 37 -3.01 -1.00 -7.72
N GLU A 38 -2.28 0.11 -7.74
CA GLU A 38 -0.83 0.09 -7.90
C GLU A 38 -0.17 -0.59 -6.69
N ILE A 39 -0.69 -0.36 -5.48
CA ILE A 39 -0.23 -1.05 -4.26
C ILE A 39 -0.42 -2.55 -4.42
N TYR A 40 -1.59 -2.99 -4.92
CA TYR A 40 -1.82 -4.40 -5.21
C TYR A 40 -0.85 -4.94 -6.25
N GLY A 41 -0.65 -4.23 -7.35
CA GLY A 41 0.30 -4.64 -8.39
C GLY A 41 1.72 -4.83 -7.85
N LYS A 42 2.20 -3.90 -7.01
CA LYS A 42 3.51 -3.99 -6.34
C LYS A 42 3.58 -5.19 -5.40
N LEU A 43 2.54 -5.44 -4.59
CA LEU A 43 2.50 -6.58 -3.67
C LEU A 43 2.47 -7.92 -4.41
N GLN A 44 1.70 -8.02 -5.49
CA GLN A 44 1.67 -9.22 -6.34
C GLN A 44 3.04 -9.46 -6.98
N LYS A 45 3.69 -8.43 -7.52
CA LYS A 45 5.01 -8.54 -8.15
C LYS A 45 6.12 -8.94 -7.17
N HIS A 46 6.10 -8.39 -5.95
CA HIS A 46 7.17 -8.62 -4.97
C HIS A 46 6.98 -9.93 -4.19
N TYR A 47 5.77 -10.20 -3.69
CA TYR A 47 5.50 -11.36 -2.84
C TYR A 47 4.90 -12.56 -3.59
N GLY A 48 4.50 -12.39 -4.86
CA GLY A 48 3.77 -13.42 -5.61
C GLY A 48 2.32 -13.61 -5.14
N TYR A 49 1.77 -12.62 -4.44
CA TYR A 49 0.41 -12.69 -3.90
C TYR A 49 -0.66 -12.80 -4.97
N SER A 50 -1.76 -13.49 -4.63
CA SER A 50 -3.03 -13.38 -5.35
C SER A 50 -3.63 -11.98 -5.16
N ARG A 51 -4.66 -11.64 -5.95
CA ARG A 51 -5.44 -10.40 -5.72
C ARG A 51 -6.03 -10.38 -4.32
N GLU A 52 -6.57 -11.48 -3.81
CA GLU A 52 -7.18 -11.51 -2.47
C GLU A 52 -6.13 -11.36 -1.36
N GLU A 53 -4.94 -11.91 -1.54
CA GLU A 53 -3.83 -11.78 -0.61
C GLU A 53 -3.29 -10.35 -0.56
N ALA A 54 -3.10 -9.73 -1.73
CA ALA A 54 -2.71 -8.32 -1.81
C ALA A 54 -3.76 -7.39 -1.18
N GLU A 55 -5.05 -7.66 -1.43
CA GLU A 55 -6.14 -6.94 -0.77
C GLU A 55 -6.15 -7.14 0.74
N ARG A 56 -5.89 -8.36 1.21
CA ARG A 56 -5.79 -8.66 2.64
C ARG A 56 -4.63 -7.92 3.29
N ALA A 57 -3.44 -7.93 2.66
CA ALA A 57 -2.28 -7.21 3.17
C ALA A 57 -2.54 -5.70 3.32
N VAL A 58 -3.22 -5.08 2.36
CA VAL A 58 -3.61 -3.65 2.48
C VAL A 58 -4.68 -3.45 3.54
N ARG A 59 -5.66 -4.35 3.67
CA ARG A 59 -6.66 -4.30 4.75
C ARG A 59 -6.01 -4.41 6.12
N ASP A 60 -4.98 -5.24 6.26
CA ASP A 60 -4.27 -5.44 7.52
C ASP A 60 -3.41 -4.21 7.86
N PHE A 61 -2.74 -3.63 6.86
CA PHE A 61 -2.08 -2.33 6.99
C PHE A 61 -3.06 -1.24 7.45
N GLN A 62 -4.23 -1.15 6.80
CA GLN A 62 -5.27 -0.18 7.18
C GLN A 62 -5.72 -0.40 8.63
N ARG A 63 -6.01 -1.62 9.05
CA ARG A 63 -6.41 -1.89 10.45
C ARG A 63 -5.34 -1.51 11.47
N GLN A 64 -4.07 -1.76 11.15
CA GLN A 64 -2.97 -1.52 12.10
C GLN A 64 -2.66 -0.02 12.26
N TYR A 65 -2.81 0.77 11.20
CA TYR A 65 -2.37 2.16 11.17
C TYR A 65 -3.50 3.18 11.06
N TRP A 66 -4.73 2.73 10.85
CA TRP A 66 -5.93 3.54 10.72
C TRP A 66 -7.01 3.01 11.68
N HIS A 67 -7.15 3.71 12.81
CA HIS A 67 -8.26 3.57 13.74
C HIS A 67 -9.33 4.64 13.48
#